data_AF-A0A224Z3T8-F1
#
_entry.id   AF-A0A224Z3T8-F1
#
_cell.length_a   1.000
_cell.length_b   1.000
_cell.length_c   1.000
_cell.angle_alpha   90.00
_cell.angle_beta   90.00
_cell.angle_gamma   90.00
#
_symmetry.space_group_name_H-M   'P 1'
#
loop_
_entity.id
_entity.type
_entity.pdbx_description
1 polymer ?
#
loop_
_entity_poly.entity_id
_entity_poly.type
_entity_poly.pdbx_seq_one_letter_code
_entity_poly.pdbx_strand_id
1 'polypeptide(L)'
;MVLKGKITSAFIDCASGLLSAISWKETKILVNQSFYWYMGHAGNNTEFQYRASGAYIFRPQQQEALPVANKAELVHIEKNGTIVQEVHQKFSDWLTQVIRVYDDADFVEFNWVVGSIPVADQKGKEIVTRFDTELKNDGIFYTDSNGREILQRRLNYRPTWKVNIKEPVAGNYYPVNSRIYITDPTEKVQFTVLTDRSQGGSSLREGSVELMVHRRLLYDDAFGVGEALNETYYHGHGLVVRGTHRVTVTPLDQAAQVHRQLAVAMYSAPALYFAPVDSKTYTAECKTNCTALKRPLPGNVQLLTLEHWNKGDQVLLRLEHFFEKNDQAGEFSKPVNFSLQAAFVRTIEDMTEMNLVATETKAKTRRFEFETEGSQETEGIVSGYENGSMDVYGPEYYVYLTPMQIRTFLVTFSKDDTKHMVCSTD
;
A
#
# COMPACT_ATOMS: atom_id res chain seq x y z
N MET A 1 -1.14 -24.46 15.74
CA MET A 1 -0.92 -24.86 14.33
C MET A 1 0.07 -23.92 13.66
N VAL A 2 0.80 -24.39 12.64
CA VAL A 2 1.71 -23.54 11.84
C VAL A 2 1.42 -23.74 10.36
N LEU A 3 1.24 -22.64 9.63
CA LEU A 3 1.27 -22.57 8.18
C LEU A 3 2.69 -22.16 7.77
N LYS A 4 3.34 -22.95 6.92
CA LYS A 4 4.76 -22.78 6.59
C LYS A 4 4.98 -22.53 5.10
N GLY A 5 5.74 -21.50 4.78
CA GLY A 5 6.45 -21.32 3.52
C GLY A 5 7.95 -21.35 3.75
N LYS A 6 8.75 -21.17 2.69
CA LYS A 6 10.21 -21.13 2.75
C LYS A 6 10.73 -19.89 3.46
N ILE A 7 10.06 -18.75 3.26
CA ILE A 7 10.48 -17.45 3.79
C ILE A 7 9.63 -17.06 4.98
N THR A 8 8.31 -17.22 4.91
CA THR A 8 7.40 -16.80 5.99
C THR A 8 6.66 -17.97 6.63
N SER A 9 6.22 -17.78 7.87
CA SER A 9 5.30 -18.70 8.53
C SER A 9 4.33 -17.95 9.43
N ALA A 10 3.11 -18.47 9.52
CA ALA A 10 2.07 -17.98 10.41
C ALA A 10 1.72 -19.04 11.45
N PHE A 11 1.69 -18.63 12.72
CA PHE A 11 1.38 -19.50 13.85
C PHE A 11 -0.03 -19.16 14.33
N ILE A 12 -0.89 -20.17 14.40
CA ILE A 12 -2.29 -20.05 14.80
C ILE A 12 -2.45 -20.79 16.12
N ASP A 13 -2.95 -20.13 17.16
CA ASP A 13 -3.37 -20.82 18.37
C ASP A 13 -4.68 -21.56 18.09
N CYS A 14 -4.69 -22.90 18.21
CA CYS A 14 -5.88 -23.68 17.88
C CYS A 14 -7.00 -23.54 18.92
N ALA A 15 -6.69 -23.09 20.15
CA ALA A 15 -7.71 -22.92 21.19
C ALA A 15 -8.56 -21.66 20.95
N SER A 16 -7.91 -20.54 20.64
CA SER A 16 -8.58 -19.29 20.26
C SER A 16 -8.92 -19.20 18.76
N GLY A 17 -8.25 -19.97 17.92
CA GLY A 17 -8.31 -19.85 16.46
C GLY A 17 -7.63 -18.60 15.90
N LEU A 18 -6.93 -17.81 16.72
CA LEU A 18 -6.32 -16.54 16.32
C LEU A 18 -4.85 -16.71 15.93
N LEU A 19 -4.31 -15.74 15.19
CA LEU A 19 -2.88 -15.62 14.96
C LEU A 19 -2.18 -15.40 16.31
N SER A 20 -1.04 -16.08 16.52
CA SER A 20 -0.23 -15.94 17.74
C SER A 20 1.20 -15.49 17.47
N ALA A 21 1.71 -15.72 16.25
CA ALA A 21 3.03 -15.27 15.84
C ALA A 21 3.15 -15.25 14.30
N ILE A 22 4.09 -14.46 13.81
CA ILE A 22 4.57 -14.48 12.42
C ILE A 22 6.08 -14.60 12.46
N SER A 23 6.65 -15.34 11.50
CA SER A 23 8.08 -15.32 11.24
C SER A 23 8.39 -15.02 9.77
N TRP A 24 9.55 -14.43 9.55
CA TRP A 24 10.18 -14.20 8.26
C TRP A 24 11.65 -14.57 8.41
N LYS A 25 12.09 -15.60 7.68
CA LYS A 25 13.38 -16.27 7.90
C LYS A 25 13.54 -16.58 9.40
N GLU A 26 14.63 -16.10 10.00
CA GLU A 26 14.94 -16.28 11.42
C GLU A 26 14.25 -15.25 12.34
N THR A 27 13.68 -14.17 11.79
CA THR A 27 12.99 -13.15 12.59
C THR A 27 11.58 -13.63 12.91
N LYS A 28 11.26 -13.73 14.19
CA LYS A 28 9.93 -14.14 14.67
C LYS A 28 9.46 -13.20 15.76
N ILE A 29 8.21 -12.76 15.68
CA ILE A 29 7.56 -11.99 16.74
C ILE A 29 6.26 -12.66 17.17
N LEU A 30 5.88 -12.45 18.43
CA LEU A 30 4.51 -12.70 18.87
C LEU A 30 3.61 -11.60 18.34
N VAL A 31 2.48 -12.00 17.77
CA VAL A 31 1.47 -11.09 17.24
C VAL A 31 0.11 -11.74 17.35
N ASN A 32 -0.80 -11.07 18.04
CA ASN A 32 -2.21 -11.43 18.08
C ASN A 32 -2.97 -10.58 17.07
N GLN A 33 -3.76 -11.20 16.20
CA GLN A 33 -4.63 -10.48 15.27
C GLN A 33 -6.09 -10.83 15.53
N SER A 34 -6.94 -9.81 15.63
CA SER A 34 -8.39 -9.95 15.73
C SER A 34 -9.13 -8.75 15.13
N PHE A 35 -10.45 -8.84 15.08
CA PHE A 35 -11.33 -7.77 14.62
C PHE A 35 -12.06 -7.12 15.80
N TYR A 36 -12.13 -5.80 15.75
CA TYR A 36 -12.80 -4.96 16.72
C TYR A 36 -13.72 -3.97 16.00
N TRP A 37 -14.52 -3.23 16.75
CA TRP A 37 -15.31 -2.15 16.22
C TRP A 37 -15.44 -1.00 17.19
N TYR A 38 -15.46 0.21 16.64
CA TYR A 38 -15.87 1.41 17.34
C TYR A 38 -17.36 1.66 17.10
N MET A 39 -18.08 2.02 18.15
CA MET A 39 -19.45 2.50 18.02
C MET A 39 -19.41 3.94 17.50
N GLY A 40 -20.07 4.20 16.37
CA GLY A 40 -20.17 5.56 15.85
C GLY A 40 -21.01 6.42 16.79
N HIS A 41 -20.48 7.59 17.19
CA HIS A 41 -21.19 8.51 18.08
C HIS A 41 -22.49 9.02 17.40
N ALA A 42 -23.63 8.75 18.04
CA ALA A 42 -24.92 9.31 17.65
C ALA A 42 -24.95 10.79 18.07
N GLY A 43 -24.70 11.69 17.12
CA GLY A 43 -24.75 13.12 17.33
C GLY A 43 -26.06 13.73 16.84
N ASN A 44 -26.53 14.80 17.49
CA ASN A 44 -27.67 15.59 17.01
C ASN A 44 -27.26 16.73 16.06
N ASN A 45 -25.94 16.93 15.89
CA ASN A 45 -25.33 17.93 15.02
C ASN A 45 -25.73 19.40 15.28
N THR A 46 -26.38 19.72 16.41
CA THR A 46 -26.79 21.10 16.73
C THR A 46 -25.61 22.01 16.99
N GLU A 47 -24.51 21.44 17.51
CA GLU A 47 -23.23 22.12 17.74
C GLU A 47 -22.08 21.18 17.38
N PHE A 48 -20.88 21.73 17.18
CA PHE A 48 -19.68 20.94 16.87
C PHE A 48 -19.38 19.86 17.91
N GLN A 49 -19.65 20.11 19.20
CA GLN A 49 -19.44 19.13 20.27
C GLN A 49 -20.44 17.96 20.25
N TYR A 50 -21.57 18.09 19.54
CA TYR A 50 -22.60 17.06 19.38
C TYR A 50 -22.60 16.44 17.98
N ARG A 51 -21.48 16.57 17.26
CA ARG A 51 -21.30 16.02 15.92
C ARG A 51 -21.39 14.49 15.91
N ALA A 52 -22.09 13.93 14.93
CA ALA A 52 -22.13 12.48 14.71
C ALA A 52 -20.86 11.97 14.02
N SER A 53 -20.58 10.67 14.13
CA SER A 53 -19.71 9.99 13.16
C SER A 53 -20.48 9.83 11.84
N GLY A 54 -19.82 10.05 10.70
CA GLY A 54 -20.45 10.00 9.38
C GLY A 54 -19.47 9.78 8.25
N ALA A 55 -19.83 10.19 7.03
CA ALA A 55 -19.02 9.97 5.83
C ALA A 55 -17.61 10.57 5.95
N TYR A 56 -17.49 11.76 6.54
CA TYR A 56 -16.24 12.50 6.69
C TYR A 56 -15.61 12.29 8.07
N ILE A 57 -16.43 12.31 9.12
CA ILE A 57 -15.96 12.31 10.50
C ILE A 57 -15.93 10.89 11.05
N PHE A 58 -14.78 10.48 11.56
CA PHE A 58 -14.66 9.39 12.51
C PHE A 58 -14.77 9.96 13.92
N ARG A 59 -15.86 9.63 14.62
CA ARG A 59 -16.06 9.99 16.02
C ARG A 59 -16.54 8.79 16.82
N PRO A 60 -15.62 8.03 17.44
CA PRO A 60 -16.00 6.88 18.23
C PRO A 60 -16.69 7.34 19.53
N GLN A 61 -17.78 6.68 19.91
CA GLN A 61 -18.52 6.97 21.14
C GLN A 61 -17.71 6.60 22.39
N GLN A 62 -16.86 5.58 22.30
CA GLN A 62 -15.92 5.15 23.33
C GLN A 62 -14.50 5.07 22.76
N GLN A 63 -13.50 5.30 23.61
CA GLN A 63 -12.10 5.32 23.19
C GLN A 63 -11.50 3.90 23.03
N GLU A 64 -12.11 2.88 23.63
CA GLU A 64 -11.68 1.49 23.46
C GLU A 64 -12.60 0.78 22.47
N ALA A 65 -11.99 0.05 21.53
CA ALA A 65 -12.72 -0.74 20.54
C ALA A 65 -13.27 -2.01 21.18
N LEU A 66 -14.49 -2.40 20.79
CA LEU A 66 -15.12 -3.63 21.28
C LEU A 66 -14.74 -4.80 20.38
N PRO A 67 -14.40 -5.98 20.93
CA PRO A 67 -14.10 -7.14 20.08
C PRO A 67 -15.34 -7.55 19.29
N VAL A 68 -15.16 -7.93 18.02
CA VAL A 68 -16.22 -8.60 17.24
C VAL A 68 -16.46 -10.00 17.81
N ALA A 69 -15.39 -10.70 18.17
CA ALA A 69 -15.42 -11.99 18.86
C ALA A 69 -14.14 -12.20 19.68
N ASN A 70 -14.22 -13.01 20.74
CA ASN A 70 -13.07 -13.37 21.58
C ASN A 70 -12.21 -14.50 20.97
N LYS A 71 -12.77 -15.24 20.02
CA LYS A 71 -12.14 -16.36 19.32
C LYS A 71 -12.65 -16.44 17.89
N ALA A 72 -11.90 -17.07 17.01
CA ALA A 72 -12.33 -17.41 15.67
C ALA A 72 -12.56 -18.93 15.55
N GLU A 73 -13.65 -19.33 14.91
CA GLU A 73 -13.85 -20.72 14.51
C GLU A 73 -12.98 -21.04 13.29
N LEU A 74 -12.21 -22.12 13.34
CA LEU A 74 -11.41 -22.59 12.20
C LEU A 74 -12.28 -23.49 11.31
N VAL A 75 -12.87 -22.92 10.28
CA VAL A 75 -13.88 -23.61 9.44
C VAL A 75 -13.25 -24.46 8.33
N HIS A 76 -12.03 -24.14 7.91
CA HIS A 76 -11.26 -24.92 6.94
C HIS A 76 -9.77 -24.74 7.19
N ILE A 77 -9.00 -25.81 6.98
CA ILE A 77 -7.54 -25.82 7.13
C ILE A 77 -6.95 -26.65 6.00
N GLU A 78 -6.13 -26.03 5.16
CA GLU A 78 -5.31 -26.69 4.16
C GLU A 78 -3.83 -26.55 4.54
N LYS A 79 -3.18 -27.66 4.91
CA LYS A 79 -1.77 -27.68 5.37
C LYS A 79 -0.84 -28.44 4.43
N ASN A 80 -1.39 -29.19 3.49
CA ASN A 80 -0.65 -30.07 2.60
C ASN A 80 -0.59 -29.52 1.17
N GLY A 81 -1.03 -28.27 0.95
CA GLY A 81 -0.88 -27.59 -0.32
C GLY A 81 0.58 -27.34 -0.67
N THR A 82 0.95 -27.64 -1.92
CA THR A 82 2.32 -27.50 -2.44
C THR A 82 2.67 -26.06 -2.82
N ILE A 83 1.67 -25.20 -3.04
CA ILE A 83 1.85 -23.78 -3.41
C ILE A 83 1.45 -22.86 -2.24
N VAL A 84 0.45 -23.27 -1.47
CA VAL A 84 -0.14 -22.45 -0.40
C VAL A 84 -0.66 -23.32 0.73
N GLN A 85 -0.47 -22.87 1.95
CA GLN A 85 -1.17 -23.36 3.14
C GLN A 85 -2.08 -22.26 3.65
N GLU A 86 -3.29 -22.61 4.05
CA GLU A 86 -4.28 -21.63 4.47
C GLU A 86 -5.17 -22.11 5.61
N VAL A 87 -5.67 -21.15 6.37
CA VAL A 87 -6.71 -21.36 7.38
C VAL A 87 -7.82 -20.35 7.20
N HIS A 88 -9.06 -20.82 7.26
CA HIS A 88 -10.26 -20.01 7.19
C HIS A 88 -10.79 -19.81 8.61
N GLN A 89 -10.91 -18.56 9.01
CA GLN A 89 -11.38 -18.09 10.30
C GLN A 89 -12.76 -17.46 10.16
N LYS A 90 -13.71 -17.89 10.98
CA LYS A 90 -15.01 -17.25 11.13
C LYS A 90 -15.10 -16.57 12.50
N PHE A 91 -15.21 -15.24 12.51
CA PHE A 91 -15.37 -14.45 13.73
C PHE A 91 -16.86 -14.24 14.06
N SER A 92 -17.69 -14.07 13.03
CA SER A 92 -19.15 -13.97 13.14
C SER A 92 -19.80 -14.40 11.82
N ASP A 93 -21.13 -14.40 11.74
CA ASP A 93 -21.85 -14.69 10.49
C ASP A 93 -21.63 -13.65 9.38
N TRP A 94 -21.12 -12.46 9.73
CA TRP A 94 -20.86 -11.36 8.80
C TRP A 94 -19.37 -10.99 8.74
N LEU A 95 -18.48 -11.76 9.37
CA LEU A 95 -17.05 -11.51 9.38
C LEU A 95 -16.24 -12.80 9.32
N THR A 96 -15.56 -13.00 8.19
CA THR A 96 -14.63 -14.11 7.96
C THR A 96 -13.28 -13.61 7.45
N GLN A 97 -12.22 -14.38 7.70
CA GLN A 97 -10.87 -14.13 7.20
C GLN A 97 -10.23 -15.43 6.71
N VAL A 98 -9.37 -15.36 5.70
CA VAL A 98 -8.46 -16.43 5.31
C VAL A 98 -7.04 -15.93 5.51
N ILE A 99 -6.25 -16.67 6.28
CA ILE A 99 -4.81 -16.43 6.41
C ILE A 99 -4.10 -17.42 5.49
N ARG A 100 -3.30 -16.91 4.55
CA ARG A 100 -2.52 -17.72 3.61
C ARG A 100 -1.03 -17.50 3.79
N VAL A 101 -0.29 -18.59 3.68
CA VAL A 101 1.17 -18.61 3.55
C VAL A 101 1.50 -19.34 2.27
N TYR A 102 1.99 -18.60 1.27
CA TYR A 102 2.48 -19.16 0.02
C TYR A 102 3.92 -19.67 0.20
N ASP A 103 4.30 -20.70 -0.55
CA ASP A 103 5.60 -21.36 -0.40
C ASP A 103 6.77 -20.38 -0.56
N ASP A 104 6.72 -19.50 -1.56
CA ASP A 104 7.80 -18.58 -1.92
C ASP A 104 7.49 -17.10 -1.64
N ALA A 105 6.55 -16.80 -0.73
CA ALA A 105 6.18 -15.42 -0.41
C ALA A 105 6.86 -14.86 0.86
N ASP A 106 7.30 -13.62 0.75
CA ASP A 106 7.94 -12.82 1.80
C ASP A 106 6.92 -12.18 2.76
N PHE A 107 5.65 -12.56 2.66
CA PHE A 107 4.54 -12.02 3.45
C PHE A 107 3.54 -13.11 3.83
N VAL A 108 2.77 -12.85 4.88
CA VAL A 108 1.55 -13.58 5.19
C VAL A 108 0.36 -12.77 4.65
N GLU A 109 -0.54 -13.41 3.90
CA GLU A 109 -1.71 -12.78 3.31
C GLU A 109 -2.94 -12.96 4.19
N PHE A 110 -3.67 -11.87 4.43
CA PHE A 110 -4.91 -11.84 5.19
C PHE A 110 -6.02 -11.37 4.26
N ASN A 111 -6.90 -12.27 3.86
CA ASN A 111 -8.07 -11.97 3.04
C ASN A 111 -9.29 -11.91 3.94
N TRP A 112 -9.91 -10.74 4.08
CA TRP A 112 -11.07 -10.56 4.95
C TRP A 112 -12.32 -10.27 4.13
N VAL A 113 -13.47 -10.68 4.66
CA VAL A 113 -14.80 -10.35 4.16
C VAL A 113 -15.60 -9.82 5.34
N VAL A 114 -16.05 -8.58 5.23
CA VAL A 114 -16.79 -7.87 6.29
C VAL A 114 -18.11 -7.40 5.71
N GLY A 115 -19.21 -7.84 6.32
CA GLY A 115 -20.56 -7.44 6.01
C GLY A 115 -21.51 -8.62 5.78
N SER A 116 -22.82 -8.42 5.87
CA SER A 116 -23.50 -7.15 6.17
C SER A 116 -23.33 -6.74 7.63
N ILE A 117 -22.78 -5.56 7.90
CA ILE A 117 -22.60 -5.07 9.28
C ILE A 117 -24.00 -4.90 9.91
N PRO A 118 -24.29 -5.55 11.05
CA PRO A 118 -25.62 -5.52 11.64
C PRO A 118 -25.89 -4.16 12.27
N VAL A 119 -27.09 -3.63 12.04
CA VAL A 119 -27.56 -2.33 12.60
C VAL A 119 -28.94 -2.43 13.25
N ALA A 120 -29.49 -3.64 13.39
CA ALA A 120 -30.78 -3.86 14.04
C ALA A 120 -30.79 -3.41 15.52
N ASP A 121 -29.61 -3.34 16.13
CA ASP A 121 -29.36 -2.80 17.46
C ASP A 121 -29.27 -1.27 17.52
N GLN A 122 -29.55 -0.58 16.40
CA GLN A 122 -29.48 0.89 16.26
C GLN A 122 -28.09 1.47 16.54
N LYS A 123 -27.03 0.67 16.35
CA LYS A 123 -25.64 1.11 16.57
C LYS A 123 -24.86 1.09 15.26
N GLY A 124 -24.38 2.26 14.85
CA GLY A 124 -23.36 2.38 13.81
C GLY A 124 -22.05 1.75 14.26
N LYS A 125 -21.37 1.03 13.36
CA LYS A 125 -20.14 0.28 13.66
C LYS A 125 -19.06 0.56 12.63
N GLU A 126 -17.85 0.80 13.13
CA GLU A 126 -16.65 1.05 12.35
C GLU A 126 -15.66 -0.06 12.66
N ILE A 127 -15.53 -1.01 11.73
CA ILE A 127 -14.83 -2.28 11.91
C ILE A 127 -13.34 -2.07 11.66
N VAL A 128 -12.51 -2.54 12.57
CA VAL A 128 -11.05 -2.48 12.48
C VAL A 128 -10.47 -3.88 12.58
N THR A 129 -9.46 -4.17 11.77
CA THR A 129 -8.51 -5.25 12.06
C THR A 129 -7.39 -4.67 12.92
N ARG A 130 -6.96 -5.40 13.95
CA ARG A 130 -5.90 -4.97 14.83
C ARG A 130 -4.88 -6.07 15.04
N PHE A 131 -3.62 -5.70 14.93
CA PHE A 131 -2.45 -6.51 15.23
C PHE A 131 -1.81 -5.98 16.50
N ASP A 132 -1.77 -6.79 17.54
CA ASP A 132 -1.15 -6.49 18.82
C ASP A 132 0.14 -7.32 18.94
N THR A 133 1.28 -6.65 18.95
CA THR A 133 2.63 -7.25 19.07
C THR A 133 3.26 -6.88 20.41
N GLU A 134 4.42 -7.46 20.72
CA GLU A 134 5.21 -7.08 21.91
C GLU A 134 6.22 -5.97 21.65
N LEU A 135 6.36 -5.51 20.39
CA LEU A 135 7.32 -4.50 19.95
C LEU A 135 7.16 -3.18 20.71
N LYS A 136 8.27 -2.50 20.95
CA LYS A 136 8.33 -1.20 21.62
C LYS A 136 8.59 -0.08 20.63
N ASN A 137 7.52 0.63 20.27
CA ASN A 137 7.54 1.71 19.29
C ASN A 137 7.45 3.12 19.90
N ASP A 138 7.34 3.28 21.22
CA ASP A 138 7.29 4.57 21.94
C ASP A 138 6.27 5.57 21.36
N GLY A 139 5.11 5.05 20.97
CA GLY A 139 4.05 5.82 20.31
C GLY A 139 4.42 6.37 18.92
N ILE A 140 5.51 5.92 18.30
CA ILE A 140 5.93 6.27 16.93
C ILE A 140 5.44 5.19 15.96
N PHE A 141 4.88 5.63 14.84
CA PHE A 141 4.46 4.75 13.74
C PHE A 141 4.59 5.48 12.42
N TYR A 142 4.48 4.76 11.32
CA TYR A 142 4.76 5.30 10.00
C TYR A 142 3.64 4.96 9.04
N THR A 143 3.23 5.94 8.25
CA THR A 143 2.19 5.78 7.22
C THR A 143 2.69 6.39 5.93
N ASP A 144 2.33 5.79 4.80
CA ASP A 144 2.65 6.37 3.51
C ASP A 144 1.86 7.67 3.20
N SER A 145 2.40 8.46 2.28
CA SER A 145 1.78 9.64 1.68
C SER A 145 1.49 9.33 0.21
N ASN A 146 0.22 9.04 -0.10
CA ASN A 146 -0.25 8.71 -1.45
C ASN A 146 0.53 7.56 -2.11
N GLY A 147 0.94 6.54 -1.35
CA GLY A 147 1.68 5.39 -1.86
C GLY A 147 3.20 5.58 -1.91
N ARG A 148 3.71 6.78 -1.63
CA ARG A 148 5.11 7.18 -1.89
C ARG A 148 5.92 7.41 -0.62
N GLU A 149 6.03 8.67 -0.18
CA GLU A 149 6.85 9.05 0.98
C GLU A 149 6.31 8.42 2.25
N ILE A 150 7.18 8.06 3.18
CA ILE A 150 6.82 7.54 4.47
C ILE A 150 6.92 8.66 5.50
N LEU A 151 5.79 8.95 6.12
CA LEU A 151 5.70 9.99 7.13
C LEU A 151 5.70 9.37 8.52
N GLN A 152 6.66 9.82 9.34
CA GLN A 152 6.66 9.51 10.77
C GLN A 152 5.49 10.19 11.46
N ARG A 153 4.74 9.41 12.22
CA ARG A 153 3.64 9.83 13.08
C ARG A 153 4.03 9.59 14.53
N ARG A 154 3.51 10.43 15.41
CA ARG A 154 3.67 10.28 16.86
C ARG A 154 2.32 10.47 17.52
N LEU A 155 1.95 9.50 18.36
CA LEU A 155 0.70 9.49 19.10
C LEU A 155 0.55 10.81 19.89
N ASN A 156 -0.60 11.45 19.75
CA ASN A 156 -0.99 12.69 20.44
C ASN A 156 -0.05 13.89 20.21
N TYR A 157 0.66 13.93 19.09
CA TYR A 157 1.64 14.96 18.79
C TYR A 157 1.39 15.68 17.46
N ARG A 158 1.76 16.97 17.40
CA ARG A 158 1.79 17.78 16.18
C ARG A 158 3.10 18.57 16.12
N PRO A 159 3.82 18.58 14.98
CA PRO A 159 5.13 19.22 14.90
C PRO A 159 5.07 20.75 14.90
N THR A 160 3.97 21.33 14.43
CA THR A 160 3.87 22.77 14.16
C THR A 160 3.07 23.56 15.21
N TRP A 161 2.39 22.89 16.16
CA TRP A 161 1.70 23.56 17.27
C TRP A 161 1.53 22.65 18.48
N LYS A 162 1.35 23.25 19.66
CA LYS A 162 0.97 22.52 20.88
C LYS A 162 -0.50 22.11 20.79
N VAL A 163 -0.75 20.84 20.48
CA VAL A 163 -2.09 20.30 20.32
C VAL A 163 -2.73 19.93 21.67
N ASN A 164 -4.01 20.24 21.84
CA ASN A 164 -4.85 19.67 22.91
C ASN A 164 -5.77 18.60 22.27
N ILE A 165 -5.45 17.33 22.50
CA ILE A 165 -6.15 16.21 21.88
C ILE A 165 -7.45 15.92 22.64
N LYS A 166 -8.59 16.27 22.03
CA LYS A 166 -9.93 16.00 22.58
C LYS A 166 -10.50 14.64 22.17
N GLU A 167 -10.07 14.12 21.01
CA GLU A 167 -10.49 12.85 20.44
C GLU A 167 -9.22 11.98 20.26
N PRO A 168 -8.77 11.22 21.27
CA PRO A 168 -7.48 10.53 21.26
C PRO A 168 -7.42 9.32 20.33
N VAL A 169 -8.55 8.74 19.94
CA VAL A 169 -8.60 7.74 18.87
C VAL A 169 -8.58 8.42 17.51
N ALA A 170 -9.63 9.16 17.17
CA ALA A 170 -9.80 9.76 15.84
C ALA A 170 -8.68 10.75 15.48
N GLY A 171 -8.18 11.51 16.46
CA GLY A 171 -7.08 12.47 16.27
C GLY A 171 -5.74 11.83 15.92
N ASN A 172 -5.61 10.50 15.98
CA ASN A 172 -4.41 9.75 15.62
C ASN A 172 -4.63 8.79 14.46
N TYR A 173 -5.76 8.85 13.77
CA TYR A 173 -5.97 8.13 12.53
C TYR A 173 -5.39 8.90 11.34
N TYR A 174 -4.71 8.18 10.45
CA TYR A 174 -4.09 8.73 9.25
C TYR A 174 -4.51 7.93 8.01
N PRO A 175 -4.54 8.55 6.82
CA PRO A 175 -4.68 7.81 5.57
C PRO A 175 -3.51 6.84 5.40
N VAL A 176 -3.84 5.61 4.99
CA VAL A 176 -2.89 4.58 4.58
C VAL A 176 -3.31 4.16 3.18
N ASN A 177 -2.51 4.52 2.17
CA ASN A 177 -2.81 4.19 0.78
C ASN A 177 -2.09 2.92 0.32
N SER A 178 -0.95 2.60 0.94
CA SER A 178 -0.16 1.41 0.60
C SER A 178 0.34 0.65 1.82
N ARG A 179 0.73 1.33 2.92
CA ARG A 179 1.29 0.64 4.09
C ARG A 179 1.31 1.49 5.37
N ILE A 180 1.26 0.78 6.48
CA ILE A 180 1.52 1.27 7.83
C ILE A 180 2.51 0.35 8.52
N TYR A 181 3.41 0.89 9.34
CA TYR A 181 4.33 0.07 10.13
C TYR A 181 4.73 0.70 11.46
N ILE A 182 5.22 -0.17 12.35
CA ILE A 182 5.90 0.17 13.59
C ILE A 182 7.27 -0.49 13.63
N THR A 183 8.20 0.11 14.36
CA THR A 183 9.57 -0.39 14.53
C THR A 183 9.89 -0.51 16.01
N ASP A 184 10.64 -1.55 16.36
CA ASP A 184 11.34 -1.64 17.64
C ASP A 184 12.83 -1.42 17.41
N PRO A 185 13.38 -0.25 17.80
CA PRO A 185 14.80 0.05 17.63
C PRO A 185 15.73 -0.84 18.47
N THR A 186 15.25 -1.37 19.59
CA THR A 186 16.03 -2.23 20.49
C THR A 186 16.17 -3.63 19.91
N GLU A 187 15.05 -4.22 19.48
CA GLU A 187 15.03 -5.54 18.82
C GLU A 187 15.48 -5.48 17.36
N LYS A 188 15.55 -4.28 16.78
CA LYS A 188 15.87 -4.02 15.37
C LYS A 188 14.90 -4.73 14.41
N VAL A 189 13.62 -4.71 14.72
CA VAL A 189 12.55 -5.34 13.93
C VAL A 189 11.50 -4.31 13.50
N GLN A 190 10.97 -4.47 12.29
CA GLN A 190 9.81 -3.76 11.77
C GLN A 190 8.63 -4.70 11.56
N PHE A 191 7.45 -4.30 12.00
CA PHE A 191 6.18 -4.93 11.67
C PHE A 191 5.42 -4.06 10.68
N THR A 192 5.16 -4.57 9.47
CA THR A 192 4.51 -3.81 8.38
C THR A 192 3.22 -4.47 7.94
N VAL A 193 2.19 -3.65 7.72
CA VAL A 193 0.93 -4.06 7.09
C VAL A 193 0.75 -3.27 5.80
N LEU A 194 0.67 -3.97 4.67
CA LEU A 194 0.35 -3.39 3.37
C LEU A 194 -1.15 -3.52 3.06
N THR A 195 -1.72 -2.52 2.40
CA THR A 195 -3.16 -2.42 2.11
C THR A 195 -3.43 -2.54 0.60
N ASP A 196 -4.49 -3.25 0.23
CA ASP A 196 -4.97 -3.33 -1.16
C ASP A 196 -5.76 -2.08 -1.62
N ARG A 197 -6.06 -1.17 -0.69
CA ARG A 197 -6.82 0.07 -0.92
C ARG A 197 -6.52 1.11 0.14
N SER A 198 -7.02 2.33 -0.08
CA SER A 198 -7.02 3.40 0.92
C SER A 198 -7.83 3.02 2.16
N GLN A 199 -7.21 3.10 3.32
CA GLN A 199 -7.82 2.84 4.63
C GLN A 199 -7.42 3.92 5.64
N GLY A 200 -8.18 4.05 6.72
CA GLY A 200 -7.73 4.77 7.92
C GLY A 200 -6.95 3.83 8.82
N GLY A 201 -5.76 4.21 9.27
CA GLY A 201 -4.93 3.40 10.15
C GLY A 201 -4.24 4.19 11.27
N SER A 202 -3.84 3.47 12.32
CA SER A 202 -3.17 4.06 13.48
C SER A 202 -2.36 3.04 14.27
N SER A 203 -1.56 3.54 15.23
CA SER A 203 -0.94 2.80 16.32
C SER A 203 -1.34 3.47 17.64
N LEU A 204 -2.49 3.10 18.19
CA LEU A 204 -3.07 3.76 19.37
C LEU A 204 -2.51 3.27 20.71
N ARG A 205 -1.81 2.13 20.69
CA ARG A 205 -1.21 1.47 21.85
C ARG A 205 0.18 0.99 21.47
N GLU A 206 1.04 0.82 22.47
CA GLU A 206 2.38 0.29 22.29
C GLU A 206 2.32 -1.08 21.60
N GLY A 207 3.14 -1.28 20.57
CA GLY A 207 3.22 -2.53 19.81
C GLY A 207 2.00 -2.84 18.94
N SER A 208 1.04 -1.91 18.77
CA SER A 208 -0.21 -2.19 18.04
C SER A 208 -0.31 -1.41 16.73
N VAL A 209 -0.87 -2.06 15.72
CA VAL A 209 -1.29 -1.44 14.46
C VAL A 209 -2.74 -1.82 14.19
N GLU A 210 -3.58 -0.83 13.88
CA GLU A 210 -4.96 -1.06 13.46
C GLU A 210 -5.31 -0.36 12.16
N LEU A 211 -6.19 -0.98 11.38
CA LEU A 211 -6.72 -0.51 10.11
C LEU A 211 -8.23 -0.65 10.09
N MET A 212 -8.94 0.44 9.79
CA MET A 212 -10.38 0.44 9.60
C MET A 212 -10.73 -0.12 8.23
N VAL A 213 -11.41 -1.25 8.22
CA VAL A 213 -11.67 -2.06 7.01
C VAL A 213 -13.06 -1.83 6.43
N HIS A 214 -14.04 -1.44 7.25
CA HIS A 214 -15.40 -1.14 6.81
C HIS A 214 -16.16 -0.29 7.84
N ARG A 215 -17.14 0.50 7.40
CA ARG A 215 -17.96 1.37 8.25
C ARG A 215 -19.42 1.29 7.82
N ARG A 216 -20.33 1.24 8.78
CA ARG A 216 -21.77 1.40 8.54
C ARG A 216 -22.37 2.23 9.66
N LEU A 217 -22.82 3.44 9.35
CA LEU A 217 -23.26 4.46 10.28
C LEU A 217 -24.72 4.82 10.04
N LEU A 218 -25.40 5.32 11.07
CA LEU A 218 -26.85 5.56 11.07
C LEU A 218 -27.22 7.04 11.08
N TYR A 219 -26.23 7.92 11.07
CA TYR A 219 -26.39 9.36 11.13
C TYR A 219 -25.49 10.04 10.08
N ASP A 220 -25.98 11.13 9.50
CA ASP A 220 -25.18 12.08 8.72
C ASP A 220 -24.32 12.91 9.69
N ASP A 221 -23.10 13.28 9.27
CA ASP A 221 -22.21 14.13 10.06
C ASP A 221 -22.40 15.62 9.74
N ALA A 222 -23.35 16.01 8.87
CA ALA A 222 -23.71 17.37 8.54
C ALA A 222 -22.52 18.21 8.02
N PHE A 223 -21.75 17.61 7.11
CA PHE A 223 -20.72 18.27 6.28
C PHE A 223 -21.13 18.42 4.80
N GLY A 224 -22.40 18.15 4.47
CA GLY A 224 -23.02 18.55 3.19
C GLY A 224 -23.56 17.42 2.32
N VAL A 225 -23.25 16.15 2.62
CA VAL A 225 -23.81 15.00 1.88
C VAL A 225 -25.29 14.83 2.20
N GLY A 226 -25.70 15.00 3.46
CA GLY A 226 -27.10 14.89 3.86
C GLY A 226 -27.61 13.45 3.96
N GLU A 227 -26.70 12.48 4.00
CA GLU A 227 -27.00 11.05 4.08
C GLU A 227 -26.06 10.37 5.08
N ALA A 228 -26.59 9.41 5.84
CA ALA A 228 -25.75 8.54 6.67
C ALA A 228 -24.91 7.63 5.77
N LEU A 229 -23.68 7.31 6.20
CA LEU A 229 -22.85 6.29 5.55
C LEU A 229 -23.41 4.87 5.82
N ASN A 230 -24.53 4.54 5.18
CA ASN A 230 -25.31 3.32 5.38
C ASN A 230 -25.49 2.55 4.06
N GLU A 231 -24.38 2.22 3.41
CA GLU A 231 -24.40 1.54 2.11
C GLU A 231 -25.12 0.18 2.20
N THR A 232 -26.04 -0.06 1.26
CA THR A 232 -26.81 -1.31 1.16
C THR A 232 -26.75 -1.88 -0.25
N TYR A 233 -26.95 -3.19 -0.37
CA TYR A 233 -27.20 -3.90 -1.62
C TYR A 233 -28.63 -4.49 -1.61
N TYR A 234 -28.93 -5.38 -2.55
CA TYR A 234 -30.23 -6.02 -2.76
C TYR A 234 -30.98 -6.33 -1.45
N HIS A 235 -32.29 -6.00 -1.40
CA HIS A 235 -33.15 -6.13 -0.23
C HIS A 235 -32.72 -5.36 1.04
N GLY A 236 -31.90 -4.31 0.91
CA GLY A 236 -31.52 -3.43 2.04
C GLY A 236 -30.49 -4.05 2.99
N HIS A 237 -29.89 -5.19 2.59
CA HIS A 237 -28.77 -5.77 3.31
C HIS A 237 -27.56 -4.83 3.21
N GLY A 238 -26.80 -4.67 4.31
CA GLY A 238 -25.62 -3.79 4.31
C GLY A 238 -24.56 -4.28 3.34
N LEU A 239 -23.85 -3.36 2.68
CA LEU A 239 -22.79 -3.70 1.72
C LEU A 239 -21.75 -4.63 2.35
N VAL A 240 -21.34 -5.65 1.59
CA VAL A 240 -20.27 -6.58 1.96
C VAL A 240 -19.01 -6.20 1.21
N VAL A 241 -17.92 -6.02 1.95
CA VAL A 241 -16.62 -5.65 1.39
C VAL A 241 -15.63 -6.80 1.63
N ARG A 242 -14.88 -7.13 0.58
CA ARG A 242 -13.70 -8.00 0.66
C ARG A 242 -12.46 -7.15 0.47
N GLY A 243 -11.40 -7.45 1.20
CA GLY A 243 -10.09 -6.87 0.96
C GLY A 243 -8.93 -7.75 1.43
N THR A 244 -7.73 -7.28 1.17
CA THR A 244 -6.48 -8.00 1.42
C THR A 244 -5.48 -7.13 2.16
N HIS A 245 -4.85 -7.71 3.18
CA HIS A 245 -3.62 -7.20 3.77
C HIS A 245 -2.48 -8.17 3.52
N ARG A 246 -1.27 -7.65 3.29
CA ARG A 246 -0.03 -8.42 3.34
C ARG A 246 0.78 -7.95 4.54
N VAL A 247 1.20 -8.89 5.39
CA VAL A 247 1.88 -8.59 6.65
C VAL A 247 3.29 -9.14 6.60
N THR A 248 4.27 -8.33 6.97
CA THR A 248 5.69 -8.71 7.04
C THR A 248 6.27 -8.34 8.40
N VAL A 249 7.27 -9.12 8.82
CA VAL A 249 8.09 -8.88 10.01
C VAL A 249 9.52 -8.99 9.55
N THR A 250 10.31 -7.94 9.60
CA THR A 250 11.64 -7.94 8.99
C THR A 250 12.65 -7.26 9.90
N PRO A 251 13.95 -7.62 9.84
CA PRO A 251 15.01 -6.77 10.36
C PRO A 251 14.92 -5.34 9.79
N LEU A 252 15.24 -4.32 10.57
CA LEU A 252 15.12 -2.91 10.15
C LEU A 252 15.90 -2.61 8.86
N ASP A 253 17.10 -3.17 8.72
CA ASP A 253 17.99 -2.97 7.56
C ASP A 253 17.52 -3.65 6.26
N GLN A 254 16.50 -4.52 6.34
CA GLN A 254 15.90 -5.21 5.20
C GLN A 254 14.45 -4.77 4.94
N ALA A 255 13.85 -4.04 5.88
CA ALA A 255 12.41 -3.75 5.86
C ALA A 255 11.96 -3.00 4.61
N ALA A 256 12.67 -1.92 4.27
CA ALA A 256 12.34 -1.11 3.11
C ALA A 256 12.45 -1.88 1.79
N GLN A 257 13.46 -2.74 1.63
CA GLN A 257 13.62 -3.57 0.42
C GLN A 257 12.39 -4.45 0.19
N VAL A 258 11.87 -5.03 1.27
CA VAL A 258 10.69 -5.91 1.21
C VAL A 258 9.41 -5.10 0.97
N HIS A 259 9.06 -4.16 1.85
CA HIS A 259 7.75 -3.51 1.74
C HIS A 259 7.62 -2.63 0.50
N ARG A 260 8.69 -1.94 0.06
CA ARG A 260 8.69 -1.09 -1.15
C ARG A 260 8.32 -1.92 -2.37
N GLN A 261 9.02 -3.04 -2.57
CA GLN A 261 8.77 -3.95 -3.69
C GLN A 261 7.38 -4.61 -3.60
N LEU A 262 6.95 -5.05 -2.41
CA LEU A 262 5.63 -5.64 -2.24
C LEU A 262 4.50 -4.67 -2.58
N ALA A 263 4.62 -3.39 -2.22
CA ALA A 263 3.61 -2.39 -2.58
C ALA A 263 3.52 -2.16 -4.08
N VAL A 264 4.66 -2.09 -4.78
CA VAL A 264 4.68 -1.99 -6.25
C VAL A 264 4.04 -3.22 -6.88
N ALA A 265 4.35 -4.42 -6.37
CA ALA A 265 3.78 -5.67 -6.85
C ALA A 265 2.27 -5.80 -6.57
N MET A 266 1.77 -5.22 -5.47
CA MET A 266 0.34 -5.14 -5.19
C MET A 266 -0.37 -4.17 -6.14
N TYR A 267 0.21 -2.99 -6.37
CA TYR A 267 -0.36 -1.99 -7.26
C TYR A 267 -0.35 -2.45 -8.73
N SER A 268 0.73 -3.10 -9.16
CA SER A 268 0.95 -3.56 -10.53
C SER A 268 0.80 -5.08 -10.65
N ALA A 269 -0.24 -5.63 -10.03
CA ALA A 269 -0.52 -7.07 -10.09
C ALA A 269 -0.78 -7.53 -11.54
N PRO A 270 -0.41 -8.78 -11.90
CA PRO A 270 -0.66 -9.30 -13.25
C PRO A 270 -2.14 -9.27 -13.63
N ALA A 271 -2.45 -8.74 -14.81
CA ALA A 271 -3.78 -8.84 -15.39
C ALA A 271 -3.98 -10.24 -16.00
N LEU A 272 -5.02 -10.94 -15.54
CA LEU A 272 -5.36 -12.27 -16.04
C LEU A 272 -6.40 -12.16 -17.15
N TYR A 273 -6.14 -12.83 -18.27
CA TYR A 273 -7.05 -12.92 -19.42
C TYR A 273 -7.38 -14.38 -19.69
N PHE A 274 -8.65 -14.68 -19.97
CA PHE A 274 -9.14 -16.03 -20.23
C PHE A 274 -9.89 -16.06 -21.55
N ALA A 275 -9.64 -17.07 -22.38
CA ALA A 275 -10.31 -17.27 -23.66
C ALA A 275 -10.59 -18.77 -23.91
N PRO A 276 -11.71 -19.13 -24.56
CA PRO A 276 -12.01 -20.50 -24.93
C PRO A 276 -11.20 -20.90 -26.17
N VAL A 277 -10.04 -21.51 -25.95
CA VAL A 277 -9.13 -21.96 -27.03
C VAL A 277 -8.67 -23.40 -26.79
N ASP A 278 -8.38 -24.13 -27.87
CA ASP A 278 -7.58 -25.35 -27.73
C ASP A 278 -6.16 -24.95 -27.36
N SER A 279 -5.70 -25.34 -26.17
CA SER A 279 -4.41 -24.89 -25.63
C SER A 279 -3.22 -25.33 -26.49
N LYS A 280 -3.28 -26.51 -27.13
CA LYS A 280 -2.19 -27.00 -27.97
C LYS A 280 -2.12 -26.21 -29.27
N THR A 281 -3.24 -26.06 -29.95
CA THR A 281 -3.36 -25.26 -31.17
C THR A 281 -2.98 -23.80 -30.92
N TYR A 282 -3.54 -23.18 -29.88
CA TYR A 282 -3.25 -21.79 -29.53
C TYR A 282 -1.77 -21.54 -29.25
N THR A 283 -1.11 -22.43 -28.51
CA THR A 283 0.32 -22.29 -28.21
C THR A 283 1.20 -22.56 -29.43
N ALA A 284 0.75 -23.41 -30.35
CA ALA A 284 1.49 -23.72 -31.58
C ALA A 284 1.36 -22.63 -32.64
N GLU A 285 0.18 -22.02 -32.77
CA GLU A 285 -0.15 -21.07 -33.84
C GLU A 285 0.01 -19.61 -33.42
N CYS A 286 -0.13 -19.30 -32.13
CA CYS A 286 -0.10 -17.93 -31.64
C CYS A 286 1.19 -17.60 -30.88
N LYS A 287 1.67 -16.36 -31.03
CA LYS A 287 2.70 -15.82 -30.13
C LYS A 287 2.08 -15.52 -28.77
N THR A 288 2.42 -16.32 -27.76
CA THR A 288 1.86 -16.22 -26.39
C THR A 288 2.74 -15.46 -25.41
N ASN A 289 3.88 -14.91 -25.86
CA ASN A 289 4.77 -14.10 -25.05
C ASN A 289 5.21 -12.85 -25.83
N CYS A 290 5.21 -11.71 -25.15
CA CYS A 290 5.69 -10.43 -25.67
C CYS A 290 6.33 -9.64 -24.51
N THR A 291 7.45 -8.97 -24.78
CA THR A 291 8.11 -8.08 -23.82
C THR A 291 8.58 -6.81 -24.52
N ALA A 292 8.42 -5.67 -23.86
CA ALA A 292 8.99 -4.40 -24.30
C ALA A 292 10.44 -4.21 -23.82
N LEU A 293 10.93 -5.06 -22.91
CA LEU A 293 12.23 -4.93 -22.25
C LEU A 293 13.19 -6.05 -22.64
N LYS A 294 14.46 -5.70 -22.94
CA LYS A 294 15.59 -6.62 -23.13
C LYS A 294 16.15 -7.13 -21.80
N ARG A 295 16.01 -6.31 -20.74
CA ARG A 295 16.46 -6.61 -19.38
C ARG A 295 15.54 -5.90 -18.37
N PRO A 296 15.40 -6.43 -17.15
CA PRO A 296 14.67 -5.73 -16.09
C PRO A 296 15.22 -4.32 -15.86
N LEU A 297 14.35 -3.38 -15.47
CA LEU A 297 14.79 -2.11 -14.92
C LEU A 297 15.53 -2.32 -13.59
N PRO A 298 16.40 -1.39 -13.17
CA PRO A 298 17.00 -1.45 -11.84
C PRO A 298 15.94 -1.61 -10.75
N GLY A 299 16.21 -2.40 -9.71
CA GLY A 299 15.18 -2.77 -8.73
C GLY A 299 14.71 -1.64 -7.80
N ASN A 300 15.28 -0.44 -7.92
CA ASN A 300 14.81 0.82 -7.32
C ASN A 300 14.06 1.72 -8.31
N VAL A 301 13.84 1.29 -9.55
CA VAL A 301 13.14 2.05 -10.60
C VAL A 301 11.84 1.36 -10.98
N GLN A 302 10.76 2.14 -11.03
CA GLN A 302 9.46 1.69 -11.52
C GLN A 302 9.07 2.47 -12.79
N LEU A 303 8.55 1.74 -13.79
CA LEU A 303 7.85 2.34 -14.92
C LEU A 303 6.44 2.72 -14.48
N LEU A 304 6.25 4.00 -14.15
CA LEU A 304 5.00 4.53 -13.60
C LEU A 304 3.97 4.82 -14.69
N THR A 305 4.42 5.24 -15.87
CA THR A 305 3.54 5.51 -17.01
C THR A 305 4.22 5.07 -18.29
N LEU A 306 3.46 4.38 -19.13
CA LEU A 306 3.79 4.12 -20.53
C LEU A 306 2.49 4.29 -21.33
N GLU A 307 2.33 5.43 -21.97
CA GLU A 307 1.07 5.82 -22.60
C GLU A 307 1.33 6.34 -24.02
N HIS A 308 0.50 5.95 -24.98
CA HIS A 308 0.59 6.49 -26.34
C HIS A 308 0.19 7.98 -26.35
N TRP A 309 1.03 8.85 -26.89
CA TRP A 309 0.83 10.30 -26.76
C TRP A 309 0.20 10.94 -28.00
N ASN A 310 0.71 10.65 -29.20
CA ASN A 310 0.34 11.32 -30.45
C ASN A 310 0.43 10.38 -31.65
N LYS A 311 0.19 10.89 -32.87
CA LYS A 311 0.37 10.10 -34.11
C LYS A 311 1.81 9.55 -34.22
N GLY A 312 1.92 8.29 -34.63
CA GLY A 312 3.19 7.58 -34.74
C GLY A 312 3.56 6.85 -33.45
N ASP A 313 4.85 6.63 -33.25
CA ASP A 313 5.41 5.79 -32.19
C ASP A 313 5.92 6.60 -30.98
N GLN A 314 5.30 7.75 -30.72
CA GLN A 314 5.62 8.59 -29.58
C GLN A 314 4.80 8.18 -28.35
N VAL A 315 5.49 8.02 -27.21
CA VAL A 315 4.88 7.69 -25.92
C VAL A 315 5.27 8.68 -24.84
N LEU A 316 4.36 8.87 -23.90
CA LEU A 316 4.63 9.47 -22.60
C LEU A 316 5.17 8.38 -21.67
N LEU A 317 6.37 8.59 -21.17
CA LEU A 317 7.08 7.67 -20.29
C LEU A 317 7.40 8.37 -18.96
N ARG A 318 6.99 7.77 -17.85
CA ARG A 318 7.38 8.22 -16.50
C ARG A 318 8.13 7.11 -15.78
N LEU A 319 9.30 7.47 -15.27
CA LEU A 319 10.11 6.61 -14.41
C LEU A 319 10.19 7.25 -13.04
N GLU A 320 10.06 6.42 -12.00
CA GLU A 320 10.27 6.86 -10.63
C GLU A 320 11.29 6.02 -9.89
N HIS A 321 12.00 6.67 -8.98
CA HIS A 321 12.76 6.00 -7.94
C HIS A 321 11.90 5.89 -6.68
N PHE A 322 11.38 4.70 -6.38
CA PHE A 322 10.33 4.54 -5.37
C PHE A 322 10.85 4.31 -3.93
N PHE A 323 12.17 4.27 -3.75
CA PHE A 323 12.83 4.28 -2.44
C PHE A 323 13.23 5.69 -2.00
N GLU A 324 13.28 5.89 -0.68
CA GLU A 324 13.79 7.09 -0.03
C GLU A 324 15.29 6.98 0.30
N LYS A 325 15.93 8.13 0.45
CA LYS A 325 17.35 8.22 0.81
C LYS A 325 17.64 7.56 2.18
N ASN A 326 16.70 7.66 3.11
CA ASN A 326 16.86 7.21 4.50
C ASN A 326 16.16 5.87 4.79
N ASP A 327 15.69 5.15 3.78
CA ASP A 327 15.01 3.84 3.90
C ASP A 327 15.92 2.72 4.46
N GLN A 328 17.23 2.98 4.67
CA GLN A 328 18.23 1.99 5.06
C GLN A 328 18.30 0.77 4.10
N ALA A 329 17.86 0.93 2.84
CA ALA A 329 17.75 -0.15 1.87
C ALA A 329 19.05 -0.42 1.08
N GLY A 330 20.21 -0.03 1.59
CA GLY A 330 21.50 -0.23 0.91
C GLY A 330 21.56 0.45 -0.46
N GLU A 331 21.94 -0.31 -1.51
CA GLU A 331 22.02 0.20 -2.89
C GLU A 331 20.67 0.71 -3.43
N PHE A 332 19.53 0.19 -2.93
CA PHE A 332 18.21 0.63 -3.40
C PHE A 332 17.86 2.05 -2.96
N SER A 333 18.49 2.58 -1.90
CA SER A 333 18.33 3.96 -1.43
C SER A 333 19.33 4.94 -2.05
N LYS A 334 20.18 4.49 -2.98
CA LYS A 334 21.17 5.32 -3.67
C LYS A 334 20.66 5.75 -5.04
N PRO A 335 21.15 6.89 -5.59
CA PRO A 335 20.87 7.25 -6.97
C PRO A 335 21.26 6.15 -7.96
N VAL A 336 20.52 6.06 -9.06
CA VAL A 336 20.73 5.07 -10.12
C VAL A 336 20.88 5.77 -11.47
N ASN A 337 21.82 5.28 -12.27
CA ASN A 337 22.00 5.71 -13.65
C ASN A 337 21.94 4.50 -14.58
N PHE A 338 21.07 4.53 -15.60
CA PHE A 338 20.93 3.41 -16.52
C PHE A 338 20.57 3.86 -17.93
N SER A 339 21.02 3.11 -18.93
CA SER A 339 20.68 3.34 -20.35
C SER A 339 19.27 2.83 -20.63
N LEU A 340 18.39 3.75 -21.06
CA LEU A 340 17.02 3.45 -21.46
C LEU A 340 17.01 2.67 -22.78
N GLN A 341 17.93 3.00 -23.71
CA GLN A 341 18.08 2.27 -24.97
C GLN A 341 18.47 0.81 -24.75
N ALA A 342 19.33 0.53 -23.78
CA ALA A 342 19.70 -0.84 -23.43
C ALA A 342 18.60 -1.58 -22.64
N ALA A 343 17.62 -0.88 -22.07
CA ALA A 343 16.48 -1.49 -21.39
C ALA A 343 15.38 -1.93 -22.37
N PHE A 344 15.02 -1.10 -23.35
CA PHE A 344 13.93 -1.38 -24.29
C PHE A 344 14.36 -2.22 -25.50
N VAL A 345 13.44 -3.06 -26.00
CA VAL A 345 13.63 -3.86 -27.22
C VAL A 345 13.76 -2.98 -28.45
N ARG A 346 12.84 -2.02 -28.61
CA ARG A 346 12.79 -1.07 -29.72
C ARG A 346 13.87 0.01 -29.60
N THR A 347 14.38 0.47 -30.73
CA THR A 347 15.30 1.62 -30.78
C THR A 347 14.54 2.89 -30.42
N ILE A 348 15.13 3.73 -29.58
CA ILE A 348 14.69 5.08 -29.24
C ILE A 348 15.33 6.02 -30.27
N GLU A 349 14.51 6.76 -30.99
CA GLU A 349 14.96 7.73 -32.01
C GLU A 349 15.11 9.13 -31.42
N ASP A 350 14.23 9.49 -30.49
CA ASP A 350 14.26 10.78 -29.82
C ASP A 350 13.70 10.67 -28.40
N MET A 351 14.20 11.54 -27.52
CA MET A 351 13.67 11.66 -26.16
C MET A 351 13.79 13.09 -25.66
N THR A 352 12.66 13.63 -25.20
CA THR A 352 12.58 14.97 -24.62
C THR A 352 12.06 14.89 -23.18
N GLU A 353 12.79 15.46 -22.21
CA GLU A 353 12.34 15.56 -20.83
C GLU A 353 11.32 16.70 -20.66
N MET A 354 10.23 16.38 -19.95
CA MET A 354 9.09 17.25 -19.73
C MET A 354 8.91 17.55 -18.23
N ASN A 355 8.10 18.55 -17.92
CA ASN A 355 7.52 18.66 -16.57
C ASN A 355 6.58 17.46 -16.27
N LEU A 356 6.18 17.29 -15.01
CA LEU A 356 5.42 16.11 -14.55
C LEU A 356 4.10 15.89 -15.32
N VAL A 357 3.43 16.99 -15.67
CA VAL A 357 2.14 17.00 -16.39
C VAL A 357 2.31 17.00 -17.92
N ALA A 358 3.53 16.94 -18.43
CA ALA A 358 3.87 16.91 -19.85
C ALA A 358 3.35 18.09 -20.70
N THR A 359 3.22 19.28 -20.11
CA THR A 359 2.77 20.49 -20.82
C THR A 359 3.92 21.33 -21.38
N GLU A 360 5.11 21.25 -20.78
CA GLU A 360 6.29 22.01 -21.20
C GLU A 360 7.56 21.19 -21.01
N THR A 361 8.61 21.53 -21.78
CA THR A 361 9.91 20.89 -21.62
C THR A 361 10.54 21.27 -20.27
N LYS A 362 11.28 20.34 -19.67
CA LYS A 362 11.94 20.57 -18.38
C LYS A 362 12.89 21.77 -18.42
N ALA A 363 13.58 21.97 -19.54
CA ALA A 363 14.49 23.10 -19.77
C ALA A 363 13.80 24.48 -19.70
N LYS A 364 12.48 24.55 -19.96
CA LYS A 364 11.68 25.78 -19.86
C LYS A 364 11.10 26.00 -18.47
N THR A 365 11.06 24.97 -17.62
CA THR A 365 10.55 25.12 -16.26
C THR A 365 11.45 26.06 -15.45
N ARG A 366 10.85 27.02 -14.74
CA ARG A 366 11.55 27.94 -13.83
C ARG A 366 10.95 27.79 -12.43
N ARG A 367 11.80 27.72 -11.42
CA ARG A 367 11.38 27.70 -10.01
C ARG A 367 11.50 29.12 -9.46
N PHE A 368 10.48 29.59 -8.76
CA PHE A 368 10.60 30.82 -7.99
C PHE A 368 11.56 30.63 -6.82
N GLU A 369 12.36 31.65 -6.54
CA GLU A 369 13.24 31.71 -5.38
C GLU A 369 12.50 32.47 -4.28
N PHE A 370 12.41 31.85 -3.09
CA PHE A 370 11.74 32.41 -1.93
C PHE A 370 12.74 32.52 -0.78
N GLU A 371 12.74 33.66 -0.09
CA GLU A 371 13.37 33.77 1.22
C GLU A 371 12.46 33.11 2.25
N THR A 372 13.01 32.20 3.06
CA THR A 372 12.26 31.48 4.09
C THR A 372 12.82 31.81 5.47
N GLU A 373 11.95 31.89 6.48
CA GLU A 373 12.36 32.04 7.86
C GLU A 373 13.26 30.85 8.27
N GLY A 374 14.49 31.13 8.72
CA GLY A 374 15.49 30.12 9.08
C GLY A 374 16.62 29.91 8.05
N SER A 375 16.62 30.64 6.93
CA SER A 375 17.69 30.60 5.92
C SER A 375 19.06 31.11 6.42
N GLN A 376 19.11 31.84 7.55
CA GLN A 376 20.36 32.31 8.16
C GLN A 376 20.97 31.35 9.20
N GLU A 377 20.24 30.34 9.69
CA GLU A 377 20.76 29.33 10.64
C GLU A 377 21.05 27.97 9.97
N THR A 378 20.88 27.89 8.65
CA THR A 378 21.17 26.71 7.84
C THR A 378 22.20 27.02 6.74
N GLU A 379 23.33 27.60 7.11
CA GLU A 379 24.58 27.40 6.35
C GLU A 379 24.96 25.90 6.40
N GLY A 380 24.23 25.07 5.64
CA GLY A 380 24.38 23.61 5.65
C GLY A 380 23.15 22.82 5.18
N ILE A 381 21.96 23.43 5.14
CA ILE A 381 20.78 22.83 4.48
C ILE A 381 20.40 23.72 3.31
N VAL A 382 21.32 23.85 2.36
CA VAL A 382 20.90 23.92 0.96
C VAL A 382 19.99 22.73 0.80
N SER A 383 18.72 22.94 0.43
CA SER A 383 17.85 21.87 0.00
C SER A 383 18.60 21.10 -1.09
N GLY A 384 19.22 19.99 -0.69
CA GLY A 384 20.07 19.14 -1.52
C GLY A 384 19.21 18.33 -2.47
N TYR A 385 18.32 19.00 -3.22
CA TYR A 385 18.20 18.66 -4.62
C TYR A 385 19.60 18.88 -5.18
N GLU A 386 20.44 17.84 -5.12
CA GLU A 386 21.53 17.75 -6.06
C GLU A 386 20.92 18.12 -7.41
N ASN A 387 21.47 19.15 -8.06
CA ASN A 387 21.28 19.42 -9.49
C ASN A 387 21.92 18.27 -10.29
N GLY A 388 21.52 17.04 -9.96
CA GLY A 388 21.97 15.80 -10.56
C GLY A 388 21.04 15.36 -11.66
N SER A 389 20.11 16.19 -12.16
CA SER A 389 19.52 15.91 -13.46
C SER A 389 20.61 16.05 -14.50
N MET A 390 21.34 14.95 -14.75
CA MET A 390 22.13 14.84 -15.96
C MET A 390 21.15 14.99 -17.12
N ASP A 391 21.42 15.99 -17.96
CA ASP A 391 20.74 16.12 -19.23
C ASP A 391 20.81 14.79 -19.96
N VAL A 392 19.68 14.37 -20.54
CA VAL A 392 19.66 13.11 -21.26
C VAL A 392 20.16 13.34 -22.67
N TYR A 393 21.24 12.67 -23.02
CA TYR A 393 21.83 12.72 -24.35
C TYR A 393 21.85 11.32 -24.98
N GLY A 394 21.52 11.27 -26.28
CA GLY A 394 21.57 10.05 -27.09
C GLY A 394 22.99 9.62 -27.43
N PRO A 395 23.18 8.42 -28.01
CA PRO A 395 22.14 7.47 -28.41
C PRO A 395 21.72 6.49 -27.30
N GLU A 396 22.39 6.51 -26.15
CA GLU A 396 22.10 5.58 -25.04
C GLU A 396 20.96 6.05 -24.13
N TYR A 397 20.66 7.35 -24.14
CA TYR A 397 19.60 7.98 -23.34
C TYR A 397 19.69 7.57 -21.86
N TYR A 398 20.82 7.87 -21.23
CA TYR A 398 21.04 7.59 -19.81
C TYR A 398 20.07 8.40 -18.94
N VAL A 399 19.36 7.70 -18.06
CA VAL A 399 18.46 8.30 -17.08
C VAL A 399 19.06 8.14 -15.70
N TYR A 400 19.43 9.28 -15.11
CA TYR A 400 19.80 9.39 -13.70
C TYR A 400 18.55 9.70 -12.87
N LEU A 401 18.32 8.94 -11.81
CA LEU A 401 17.27 9.15 -10.82
C LEU A 401 17.85 9.16 -9.42
N THR A 402 17.58 10.22 -8.66
CA THR A 402 17.81 10.24 -7.21
C THR A 402 16.62 9.64 -6.45
N PRO A 403 16.79 9.25 -5.18
CA PRO A 403 15.69 8.78 -4.36
C PRO A 403 14.46 9.69 -4.41
N MET A 404 13.27 9.09 -4.48
CA MET A 404 11.95 9.76 -4.63
C MET A 404 11.70 10.52 -5.94
N GLN A 405 12.67 10.64 -6.83
CA GLN A 405 12.52 11.41 -8.06
C GLN A 405 11.57 10.72 -9.04
N ILE A 406 10.70 11.52 -9.68
CA ILE A 406 9.97 11.15 -10.89
C ILE A 406 10.51 11.99 -12.04
N ARG A 407 10.86 11.35 -13.16
CA ARG A 407 11.18 12.06 -14.42
C ARG A 407 10.18 11.65 -15.50
N THR A 408 9.77 12.62 -16.30
CA THR A 408 8.75 12.48 -17.34
C THR A 408 9.36 12.78 -18.70
N PHE A 409 9.13 11.91 -19.68
CA PHE A 409 9.71 12.00 -21.00
C PHE A 409 8.67 11.79 -22.09
N LEU A 410 8.79 12.51 -23.20
CA LEU A 410 8.23 12.07 -24.48
C LEU A 410 9.32 11.29 -25.21
N VAL A 411 9.04 10.03 -25.53
CA VAL A 411 9.99 9.11 -26.17
C VAL A 411 9.42 8.70 -27.51
N THR A 412 10.20 8.87 -28.57
CA THR A 412 9.85 8.39 -29.92
C THR A 412 10.61 7.10 -30.18
N PHE A 413 9.88 5.99 -30.35
CA PHE A 413 10.49 4.71 -30.72
C PHE A 413 10.50 4.55 -32.23
N SER A 414 11.53 3.88 -32.74
CA SER A 414 11.58 3.36 -34.10
C SER A 414 10.36 2.51 -34.40
N LYS A 415 9.85 2.62 -35.62
CA LYS A 415 8.62 1.97 -36.07
C LYS A 415 8.63 0.46 -35.79
N ASP A 416 7.51 -0.03 -35.28
CA ASP A 416 7.33 -1.45 -35.02
C ASP A 416 6.53 -2.11 -36.15
N ASP A 417 7.24 -2.72 -37.09
CA ASP A 417 6.61 -3.48 -38.17
C ASP A 417 6.22 -4.90 -37.74
N THR A 418 6.51 -5.29 -36.49
CA THR A 418 6.21 -6.62 -35.96
C THR A 418 4.79 -6.68 -35.44
N LYS A 419 3.99 -7.61 -35.95
CA LYS A 419 2.69 -7.93 -35.34
C LYS A 419 2.93 -8.83 -34.12
N HIS A 420 2.66 -8.33 -32.92
CA HIS A 420 2.97 -9.02 -31.64
C HIS A 420 1.90 -9.99 -31.16
N MET A 421 0.64 -9.80 -31.57
CA MET A 421 -0.45 -10.74 -31.31
C MET A 421 -1.01 -11.25 -32.63
N VAL A 422 -0.38 -12.29 -33.16
CA VAL A 422 -0.85 -12.97 -34.37
C VAL A 422 -0.89 -14.45 -34.08
N CYS A 423 -1.99 -15.07 -34.49
CA CYS A 423 -2.09 -16.50 -34.70
C CYS A 423 -1.88 -16.74 -36.19
N SER A 424 -1.02 -17.69 -36.56
CA SER A 424 -0.93 -18.17 -37.93
C SER A 424 -2.28 -18.78 -38.31
N THR A 425 -3.08 -18.01 -39.06
CA THR A 425 -4.24 -18.56 -39.75
C THR A 425 -3.71 -19.25 -41.00
N ASP A 426 -3.57 -20.58 -40.95
CA ASP A 426 -3.62 -21.36 -42.19
C ASP A 426 -5.01 -21.26 -42.83
#